data_AF-A0A1L9QLN7-F1
#
_entry.id   AF-A0A1L9QLN7-F1
#
_cell.length_a   1.000
_cell.length_b   1.000
_cell.length_c   1.000
_cell.angle_alpha   90.00
_cell.angle_beta   90.00
_cell.angle_gamma   90.00
#
_symmetry.space_group_name_H-M   'P 1'
#
loop_
_entity.id
_entity.type
_entity.pdbx_description
1 polymer ?
#
loop_
_entity_poly.entity_id
_entity_poly.type
_entity_poly.pdbx_seq_one_letter_code
_entity_poly.pdbx_strand_id
1 'polypeptide(L)'
;MTSINQAVYVSGTTSYKFLQDDSANLSITKVPEDANLRRWAMLHDGDTYRLYCFQGSSQDKLYQFGWTGREYEYGHDSEPELTITNIPEDADTNSFSMLYGENNYRLYFRQLGNPTKLYEFIWDGKAYAYAAAHPVSGFPHDTDWSRWSMLNDGDTYRIYAFKLGSNSAFYQGAWNGSKYEYGYGGSYKELTLEDTPPNSDFANMELLHDGSQYHFYLQAL
;
A
#
# COMPACT_ATOMS: atom_id res chain seq x y z
N MET A 1 -11.82 0.36 18.47
CA MET A 1 -12.36 0.57 17.11
C MET A 1 -11.15 0.80 16.25
N THR A 2 -10.95 -0.03 15.22
CA THR A 2 -9.78 0.12 14.34
C THR A 2 -10.09 1.20 13.30
N SER A 3 -9.14 2.10 13.06
CA SER A 3 -9.28 3.13 12.03
C SER A 3 -7.94 3.46 11.38
N ILE A 4 -7.99 4.29 10.34
CA ILE A 4 -6.83 4.73 9.56
C ILE A 4 -6.84 6.25 9.49
N ASN A 5 -5.70 6.86 9.78
CA ASN A 5 -5.46 8.28 9.56
C ASN A 5 -5.06 8.53 8.11
N GLN A 6 -5.63 9.55 7.47
CA GLN A 6 -5.35 9.93 6.08
C GLN A 6 -4.65 11.29 5.97
N ALA A 7 -3.68 11.35 5.07
CA ALA A 7 -3.06 12.56 4.56
C ALA A 7 -3.23 12.68 3.06
N VAL A 8 -3.20 13.92 2.57
CA VAL A 8 -3.28 14.23 1.15
C VAL A 8 -2.03 14.93 0.67
N TYR A 9 -1.61 14.64 -0.55
CA TYR A 9 -0.49 15.33 -1.17
C TYR A 9 -0.80 16.81 -1.41
N VAL A 10 0.16 17.68 -1.09
CA VAL A 10 0.07 19.12 -1.29
C VAL A 10 0.71 19.47 -2.63
N SER A 11 -0.13 19.84 -3.60
CA SER A 11 0.29 20.13 -4.98
C SER A 11 1.42 21.16 -5.07
N GLY A 12 2.43 20.87 -5.89
CA GLY A 12 3.60 21.71 -6.09
C GLY A 12 4.66 21.63 -4.97
N THR A 13 4.52 20.69 -4.04
CA THR A 13 5.47 20.50 -2.92
C THR A 13 5.98 19.06 -2.88
N THR A 14 6.73 18.72 -1.83
CA THR A 14 7.14 17.33 -1.51
C THR A 14 6.39 16.76 -0.31
N SER A 15 5.28 17.37 0.09
CA SER A 15 4.62 17.06 1.36
C SER A 15 3.27 16.39 1.18
N TYR A 16 2.99 15.43 2.07
CA TYR A 16 1.64 14.96 2.38
C TYR A 16 1.25 15.52 3.74
N LYS A 17 0.03 16.04 3.83
CA LYS A 17 -0.47 16.69 5.03
C LYS A 17 -1.69 15.94 5.55
N PHE A 18 -1.64 15.54 6.82
CA PHE A 18 -2.78 14.89 7.47
C PHE A 18 -3.97 15.84 7.57
N LEU A 19 -5.14 15.33 7.21
CA LEU A 19 -6.39 16.05 7.33
C LEU A 19 -6.68 16.30 8.81
N GLN A 20 -7.42 17.36 9.12
CA GLN A 20 -7.73 17.79 10.49
C GLN A 20 -9.24 17.92 10.73
N ASP A 21 -10.05 17.42 9.80
CA ASP A 21 -11.51 17.41 9.86
C ASP A 21 -12.04 15.98 10.03
N ASP A 22 -13.37 15.81 9.98
CA ASP A 22 -14.03 14.53 10.20
C ASP A 22 -13.66 13.44 9.17
N SER A 23 -13.04 13.80 8.04
CA SER A 23 -12.53 12.84 7.05
C SER A 23 -11.11 12.34 7.36
N ALA A 24 -10.46 12.86 8.41
CA ALA A 24 -9.10 12.53 8.76
C ALA A 24 -8.90 11.11 9.30
N ASN A 25 -9.93 10.54 9.94
CA ASN A 25 -9.86 9.22 10.57
C ASN A 25 -10.99 8.32 10.04
N LEU A 26 -10.61 7.27 9.33
CA LEU A 26 -11.52 6.39 8.61
C LEU A 26 -11.71 5.09 9.41
N SER A 27 -12.93 4.85 9.88
CA SER A 27 -13.26 3.65 10.66
C SER A 27 -13.26 2.39 9.80
N ILE A 28 -12.87 1.27 10.43
CA ILE A 28 -12.97 -0.08 9.86
C ILE A 28 -13.97 -0.87 10.70
N THR A 29 -15.01 -1.41 10.06
CA THR A 29 -16.15 -2.05 10.72
C THR A 29 -16.39 -3.47 10.21
N LYS A 30 -17.15 -4.23 11.00
CA LYS A 30 -17.43 -5.67 10.77
C LYS A 30 -16.17 -6.52 10.55
N VAL A 31 -15.06 -6.11 11.17
CA VAL A 31 -13.76 -6.77 11.11
C VAL A 31 -13.89 -8.22 11.62
N PRO A 32 -13.54 -9.24 10.80
CA PRO A 32 -13.46 -10.62 11.26
C PRO A 32 -12.53 -10.77 12.48
N GLU A 33 -12.83 -11.69 13.39
CA GLU A 33 -12.11 -11.84 14.67
C GLU A 33 -10.61 -12.12 14.50
N ASP A 34 -10.24 -12.87 13.46
CA ASP A 34 -8.87 -13.22 13.13
C ASP A 34 -8.22 -12.28 12.10
N ALA A 35 -8.86 -11.18 11.71
CA ALA A 35 -8.29 -10.22 10.76
C ALA A 35 -6.97 -9.63 11.27
N ASN A 36 -5.89 -9.83 10.49
CA ASN A 36 -4.55 -9.37 10.84
C ASN A 36 -4.28 -7.98 10.26
N LEU A 37 -4.81 -6.96 10.93
CA LEU A 37 -4.67 -5.57 10.51
C LEU A 37 -3.26 -4.98 10.70
N ARG A 38 -2.26 -5.78 11.14
CA ARG A 38 -0.85 -5.41 11.06
C ARG A 38 -0.23 -5.74 9.69
N ARG A 39 -0.91 -6.58 8.90
CA ARG A 39 -0.53 -6.94 7.53
C ARG A 39 -1.69 -6.51 6.66
N TRP A 40 -1.69 -5.24 6.26
CA TRP A 40 -2.77 -4.62 5.50
C TRP A 40 -2.23 -3.90 4.28
N ALA A 41 -3.10 -3.63 3.31
CA ALA A 41 -2.83 -2.81 2.14
C ALA A 41 -4.11 -2.09 1.70
N MET A 42 -3.97 -1.09 0.82
CA MET A 42 -5.11 -0.40 0.21
C MET A 42 -4.92 -0.26 -1.30
N LEU A 43 -6.02 -0.21 -2.04
CA LEU A 43 -6.02 0.22 -3.45
C LEU A 43 -7.32 0.92 -3.80
N HIS A 44 -7.30 1.71 -4.87
CA HIS A 44 -8.49 2.26 -5.52
C HIS A 44 -8.50 1.76 -6.96
N ASP A 45 -9.62 1.19 -7.38
CA ASP A 45 -9.76 0.55 -8.69
C ASP A 45 -10.44 1.43 -9.75
N GLY A 46 -10.63 2.70 -9.44
CA GLY A 46 -11.36 3.66 -10.28
C GLY A 46 -12.81 3.85 -9.83
N ASP A 47 -13.36 2.89 -9.09
CA ASP A 47 -14.73 2.95 -8.59
C ASP A 47 -14.79 2.97 -7.06
N THR A 48 -14.02 2.09 -6.40
CA THR A 48 -14.11 1.85 -4.95
C THR A 48 -12.74 1.87 -4.29
N TYR A 49 -12.66 2.51 -3.12
CA TYR A 49 -11.52 2.36 -2.22
C TYR A 49 -11.64 1.05 -1.46
N ARG A 50 -10.56 0.30 -1.43
CA ARG A 50 -10.54 -1.05 -0.86
C ARG A 50 -9.40 -1.17 0.14
N LEU A 51 -9.71 -1.82 1.25
CA LEU A 51 -8.73 -2.22 2.26
C LEU A 51 -8.64 -3.74 2.27
N TYR A 52 -7.43 -4.23 2.50
CA TYR A 52 -7.12 -5.65 2.56
C TYR A 52 -6.34 -5.93 3.82
N CYS A 53 -6.54 -7.10 4.42
CA CYS A 53 -5.62 -7.61 5.44
C CYS A 53 -5.56 -9.13 5.41
N PHE A 54 -4.51 -9.72 5.98
CA PHE A 54 -4.42 -11.18 6.04
C PHE A 54 -5.42 -11.80 7.01
N GLN A 55 -5.88 -13.00 6.70
CA GLN A 55 -6.63 -13.84 7.62
C GLN A 55 -5.68 -14.50 8.63
N GLY A 56 -5.70 -14.08 9.89
CA GLY A 56 -4.92 -14.66 10.99
C GLY A 56 -3.42 -14.74 10.69
N SER A 57 -2.89 -15.97 10.74
CA SER A 57 -1.51 -16.30 10.39
C SER A 57 -1.35 -16.84 8.97
N SER A 58 -2.42 -16.84 8.15
CA SER A 58 -2.34 -17.29 6.76
C SER A 58 -1.31 -16.48 5.97
N GLN A 59 -0.70 -17.14 4.98
CA GLN A 59 0.23 -16.56 4.02
C GLN A 59 -0.41 -16.34 2.65
N ASP A 60 -1.65 -16.80 2.45
CA ASP A 60 -2.30 -16.90 1.15
C ASP A 60 -3.77 -16.46 1.14
N LYS A 61 -4.33 -16.03 2.27
CA LYS A 61 -5.71 -15.57 2.41
C LYS A 61 -5.79 -14.13 2.87
N LEU A 62 -6.56 -13.34 2.13
CA LEU A 62 -6.85 -11.95 2.47
C LEU A 62 -8.35 -11.77 2.71
N TYR A 63 -8.68 -10.93 3.68
CA TYR A 63 -9.99 -10.29 3.79
C TYR A 63 -10.01 -8.99 2.98
N GLN A 64 -11.16 -8.71 2.37
CA GLN A 64 -11.41 -7.49 1.62
C GLN A 64 -12.51 -6.65 2.27
N PHE A 65 -12.30 -5.34 2.27
CA PHE A 65 -13.21 -4.33 2.80
C PHE A 65 -13.46 -3.29 1.70
N GLY A 66 -14.71 -2.86 1.53
CA GLY A 66 -15.08 -1.79 0.60
C GLY A 66 -15.47 -0.52 1.35
N TRP A 67 -15.17 0.63 0.75
CA TRP A 67 -15.60 1.92 1.27
C TRP A 67 -17.09 2.18 1.04
N THR A 68 -17.83 2.42 2.11
CA THR A 68 -19.28 2.65 2.11
C THR A 68 -19.67 4.11 1.83
N GLY A 69 -18.70 5.01 1.64
CA GLY A 69 -18.90 6.46 1.73
C GLY A 69 -18.67 7.03 3.13
N ARG A 70 -18.49 6.17 4.15
CA ARG A 70 -18.28 6.57 5.55
C ARG A 70 -17.24 5.74 6.30
N GLU A 71 -17.18 4.45 6.02
CA GLU A 71 -16.30 3.48 6.69
C GLU A 71 -15.88 2.37 5.73
N TYR A 72 -14.76 1.71 6.03
CA TYR A 72 -14.37 0.46 5.39
C TYR A 72 -15.09 -0.70 6.07
N GLU A 73 -16.02 -1.32 5.34
CA GLU A 73 -16.82 -2.43 5.85
C GLU A 73 -16.39 -3.74 5.19
N TYR A 74 -16.20 -4.78 6.00
CA TYR A 74 -15.87 -6.13 5.52
C TYR A 74 -16.93 -6.65 4.54
N GLY A 75 -16.49 -7.08 3.35
CA GLY A 75 -17.37 -7.66 2.33
C GLY A 75 -18.33 -6.70 1.65
N HIS A 76 -18.27 -5.39 1.92
CA HIS A 76 -19.06 -4.39 1.20
C HIS A 76 -18.52 -4.22 -0.22
N ASP A 77 -19.36 -4.35 -1.24
CA ASP A 77 -19.02 -4.22 -2.67
C ASP A 77 -17.68 -4.88 -3.07
N SER A 78 -17.42 -6.05 -2.51
CA SER A 78 -16.14 -6.78 -2.60
C SER A 78 -16.34 -8.29 -2.61
N GLU A 79 -15.29 -9.01 -3.01
CA GLU A 79 -15.13 -10.45 -2.79
C GLU A 79 -14.53 -10.61 -1.37
N PRO A 80 -15.30 -11.02 -0.35
CA PRO A 80 -14.89 -10.86 1.05
C PRO A 80 -13.59 -11.60 1.39
N GLU A 81 -13.35 -12.74 0.74
CA GLU A 81 -12.16 -13.57 0.94
C GLU A 81 -11.45 -13.80 -0.40
N LEU A 82 -10.16 -13.51 -0.42
CA LEU A 82 -9.30 -13.63 -1.59
C LEU A 82 -8.20 -14.64 -1.32
N THR A 83 -7.76 -15.32 -2.39
CA THR A 83 -6.66 -16.28 -2.32
C THR A 83 -5.48 -15.81 -3.16
N ILE A 84 -4.27 -16.08 -2.67
CA ILE A 84 -3.02 -15.87 -3.38
C ILE A 84 -2.44 -17.26 -3.68
N THR A 85 -1.96 -17.48 -4.90
CA THR A 85 -1.50 -18.79 -5.36
C THR A 85 -0.10 -18.70 -5.97
N ASN A 86 0.62 -19.82 -5.95
CA ASN A 86 1.97 -19.95 -6.48
C ASN A 86 2.95 -18.92 -5.86
N ILE A 87 2.79 -18.63 -4.57
CA ILE A 87 3.68 -17.75 -3.82
C ILE A 87 5.09 -18.38 -3.81
N PRO A 88 6.13 -17.68 -4.31
CA PRO A 88 7.50 -18.14 -4.17
C PRO A 88 7.84 -18.42 -2.69
N GLU A 89 8.57 -19.50 -2.41
CA GLU A 89 8.89 -19.93 -1.03
C GLU A 89 9.64 -18.86 -0.21
N ASP A 90 10.33 -17.95 -0.89
CA ASP A 90 11.09 -16.86 -0.30
C ASP A 90 10.38 -15.50 -0.38
N ALA A 91 9.07 -15.46 -0.62
CA ALA A 91 8.28 -14.23 -0.54
C ALA A 91 8.07 -13.80 0.92
N ASP A 92 8.28 -12.52 1.21
CA ASP A 92 8.01 -11.93 2.52
C ASP A 92 6.53 -11.55 2.63
N THR A 93 5.71 -12.47 3.14
CA THR A 93 4.27 -12.24 3.31
C THR A 93 3.95 -11.35 4.52
N ASN A 94 4.93 -10.89 5.30
CA ASN A 94 4.68 -10.02 6.47
C ASN A 94 4.30 -8.58 6.09
N SER A 95 4.51 -8.18 4.84
CA SER A 95 4.11 -6.88 4.31
C SER A 95 3.79 -7.05 2.83
N PHE A 96 2.82 -6.32 2.32
CA PHE A 96 2.44 -6.37 0.92
C PHE A 96 1.88 -5.03 0.51
N SER A 97 1.81 -4.80 -0.80
CA SER A 97 1.12 -3.64 -1.34
C SER A 97 0.25 -4.08 -2.50
N MET A 98 -0.83 -3.34 -2.74
CA MET A 98 -1.77 -3.63 -3.80
C MET A 98 -2.08 -2.37 -4.60
N LEU A 99 -2.32 -2.53 -5.89
CA LEU A 99 -2.69 -1.42 -6.77
C LEU A 99 -3.52 -1.91 -7.93
N TYR A 100 -4.24 -0.99 -8.56
CA TYR A 100 -4.95 -1.24 -9.80
C TYR A 100 -4.31 -0.44 -10.94
N GLY A 101 -4.05 -1.10 -12.07
CA GLY A 101 -3.44 -0.45 -13.22
C GLY A 101 -3.41 -1.34 -14.44
N GLU A 102 -3.52 -0.72 -15.61
CA GLU A 102 -3.68 -1.43 -16.90
C GLU A 102 -4.84 -2.43 -16.86
N ASN A 103 -5.96 -2.05 -16.23
CA ASN A 103 -7.15 -2.89 -16.02
C ASN A 103 -6.90 -4.19 -15.25
N ASN A 104 -5.88 -4.23 -14.40
CA ASN A 104 -5.54 -5.39 -13.59
C ASN A 104 -5.38 -5.01 -12.12
N TYR A 105 -5.90 -5.85 -11.22
CA TYR A 105 -5.56 -5.82 -9.81
C TYR A 105 -4.24 -6.54 -9.59
N ARG A 106 -3.34 -5.89 -8.86
CA ARG A 106 -1.97 -6.37 -8.63
C ARG A 106 -1.68 -6.40 -7.15
N LEU A 107 -0.95 -7.42 -6.73
CA LEU A 107 -0.40 -7.58 -5.39
C LEU A 107 1.11 -7.76 -5.48
N TYR A 108 1.83 -7.20 -4.54
CA TYR A 108 3.28 -7.28 -4.48
C TYR A 108 3.76 -7.78 -3.13
N PHE A 109 4.71 -8.72 -3.17
CA PHE A 109 5.54 -9.08 -2.02
C PHE A 109 6.99 -8.71 -2.29
N ARG A 110 7.77 -8.45 -1.24
CA ARG A 110 9.24 -8.42 -1.34
C ARG A 110 9.81 -9.83 -1.23
N GLN A 111 11.05 -10.04 -1.65
CA GLN A 111 11.80 -11.26 -1.34
C GLN A 111 12.41 -11.18 0.06
N LEU A 112 12.31 -12.25 0.85
CA LEU A 112 12.95 -12.38 2.16
C LEU A 112 14.47 -12.21 2.02
N GLY A 113 15.05 -11.33 2.83
CA GLY A 113 16.49 -11.03 2.81
C GLY A 113 16.98 -10.24 1.59
N ASN A 114 16.12 -9.95 0.62
CA ASN A 114 16.43 -9.12 -0.54
C ASN A 114 15.28 -8.14 -0.82
N PRO A 115 15.26 -6.99 -0.13
CA PRO A 115 14.16 -6.04 -0.26
C PRO A 115 14.12 -5.36 -1.64
N THR A 116 15.15 -5.53 -2.46
CA THR A 116 15.24 -4.95 -3.81
C THR A 116 14.71 -5.85 -4.92
N LYS A 117 13.97 -6.91 -4.57
CA LYS A 117 13.24 -7.76 -5.51
C LYS A 117 11.78 -7.85 -5.08
N LEU A 118 10.89 -7.52 -6.00
CA LEU A 118 9.44 -7.61 -5.81
C LEU A 118 8.88 -8.78 -6.62
N TYR A 119 7.98 -9.55 -6.02
CA TYR A 119 7.16 -10.53 -6.69
C TYR A 119 5.80 -9.93 -6.96
N GLU A 120 5.40 -9.92 -8.23
CA GLU A 120 4.10 -9.45 -8.68
C GLU A 120 3.13 -10.61 -8.82
N PHE A 121 1.90 -10.38 -8.40
CA PHE A 121 0.77 -11.27 -8.57
C PHE A 121 -0.37 -10.51 -9.23
N ILE A 122 -1.02 -11.12 -10.22
CA ILE A 122 -2.12 -10.53 -10.97
C ILE A 122 -3.40 -11.32 -10.68
N TRP A 123 -4.50 -10.62 -10.48
CA TRP A 123 -5.82 -11.24 -10.32
C TRP A 123 -6.28 -11.89 -11.63
N ASP A 124 -6.60 -13.18 -11.58
CA ASP A 124 -7.04 -13.95 -12.76
C ASP A 124 -8.57 -14.15 -12.85
N GLY A 125 -9.33 -13.46 -11.98
CA GLY A 125 -10.77 -13.67 -11.82
C GLY A 125 -11.14 -14.62 -10.68
N LYS A 126 -10.17 -15.30 -10.07
CA LYS A 126 -10.37 -16.26 -8.97
C LYS A 126 -9.34 -16.12 -7.85
N ALA A 127 -8.08 -15.85 -8.19
CA ALA A 127 -6.97 -15.70 -7.26
C ALA A 127 -5.96 -14.68 -7.77
N TYR A 128 -5.14 -14.16 -6.86
CA TYR A 128 -3.88 -13.50 -7.22
C TYR A 128 -2.86 -14.59 -7.54
N ALA A 129 -2.41 -14.67 -8.79
CA ALA A 129 -1.43 -15.67 -9.23
C ALA A 129 -0.09 -15.01 -9.52
N TYR A 130 1.01 -15.67 -9.12
CA TYR A 130 2.37 -15.19 -9.42
C TYR A 130 2.55 -14.95 -10.92
N ALA A 131 3.01 -13.76 -11.26
CA ALA A 131 3.20 -13.32 -12.64
C ALA A 131 4.68 -13.12 -12.97
N ALA A 132 5.39 -12.33 -12.18
CA ALA A 132 6.76 -11.92 -12.48
C ALA A 132 7.55 -11.51 -11.24
N ALA A 133 8.86 -11.33 -11.41
CA ALA A 133 9.72 -10.68 -10.44
C ALA A 133 10.32 -9.40 -11.02
N HIS A 134 10.27 -8.31 -10.25
CA HIS A 134 10.72 -6.99 -10.66
C HIS A 134 11.86 -6.50 -9.77
N PRO A 135 12.98 -6.04 -10.34
CA PRO A 135 14.07 -5.46 -9.57
C PRO A 135 13.75 -4.02 -9.13
N VAL A 136 14.31 -3.63 -7.99
CA VAL A 136 14.30 -2.28 -7.45
C VAL A 136 15.75 -1.79 -7.32
N SER A 137 16.03 -0.54 -7.65
CA SER A 137 17.42 -0.04 -7.64
C SER A 137 17.54 1.46 -7.39
N GLY A 138 18.75 1.89 -7.02
CA GLY A 138 19.10 3.30 -6.90
C GLY A 138 18.63 3.99 -5.61
N PHE A 139 17.82 3.30 -4.80
CA PHE A 139 17.36 3.79 -3.51
C PHE A 139 18.53 4.01 -2.54
N PRO A 140 18.49 5.05 -1.68
CA PRO A 140 19.51 5.29 -0.67
C PRO A 140 19.72 4.11 0.29
N HIS A 141 20.94 3.99 0.86
CA HIS A 141 21.29 2.91 1.79
C HIS A 141 20.48 2.92 3.09
N ASP A 142 19.97 4.09 3.49
CA ASP A 142 19.09 4.29 4.64
C ASP A 142 17.60 4.14 4.27
N THR A 143 17.27 3.45 3.18
CA THR A 143 15.88 3.09 2.87
C THR A 143 15.39 2.01 3.82
N ASP A 144 14.29 2.28 4.52
CA ASP A 144 13.60 1.35 5.38
C ASP A 144 12.55 0.55 4.60
N TRP A 145 13.00 -0.57 4.07
CA TRP A 145 12.14 -1.46 3.30
C TRP A 145 11.07 -2.18 4.13
N SER A 146 11.11 -2.15 5.46
CA SER A 146 10.03 -2.73 6.26
C SER A 146 8.74 -1.92 6.17
N ARG A 147 8.85 -0.63 5.84
CA ARG A 147 7.74 0.32 5.71
C ARG A 147 7.69 0.85 4.29
N TRP A 148 7.01 0.12 3.41
CA TRP A 148 6.97 0.36 1.97
C TRP A 148 5.54 0.25 1.44
N SER A 149 5.27 0.86 0.30
CA SER A 149 3.99 0.74 -0.42
C SER A 149 4.18 1.09 -1.89
N MET A 150 3.19 0.77 -2.71
CA MET A 150 3.16 1.03 -4.13
C MET A 150 1.79 1.56 -4.54
N LEU A 151 1.78 2.37 -5.59
CA LEU A 151 0.54 2.81 -6.24
C LEU A 151 0.76 2.92 -7.75
N ASN A 152 -0.34 2.99 -8.48
CA ASN A 152 -0.34 3.45 -9.85
C ASN A 152 -1.04 4.80 -9.90
N ASP A 153 -0.39 5.82 -10.45
CA ASP A 153 -0.94 7.17 -10.52
C ASP A 153 -1.67 7.46 -11.85
N GLY A 154 -1.75 6.46 -12.73
CA GLY A 154 -2.34 6.59 -14.07
C GLY A 154 -1.30 6.87 -15.16
N ASP A 155 -0.09 7.31 -14.81
CA ASP A 155 1.04 7.48 -15.73
C ASP A 155 2.06 6.34 -15.53
N THR A 156 2.41 6.05 -14.28
CA THR A 156 3.40 5.02 -13.94
C THR A 156 3.09 4.33 -12.60
N TYR A 157 3.62 3.11 -12.47
CA TYR A 157 3.73 2.44 -11.19
C TYR A 157 4.83 3.09 -10.35
N ARG A 158 4.51 3.39 -9.10
CA ARG A 158 5.39 4.05 -8.14
C ARG A 158 5.62 3.16 -6.93
N ILE A 159 6.82 3.24 -6.38
CA ILE A 159 7.22 2.56 -5.15
C ILE A 159 7.71 3.58 -4.14
N TYR A 160 7.34 3.38 -2.88
CA TYR A 160 7.69 4.24 -1.77
C TYR A 160 8.25 3.39 -0.63
N ALA A 161 9.20 3.96 0.11
CA ALA A 161 9.70 3.36 1.34
C ALA A 161 10.16 4.46 2.29
N PHE A 162 9.94 4.28 3.59
CA PHE A 162 10.42 5.25 4.58
C PHE A 162 11.94 5.38 4.57
N LYS A 163 12.41 6.49 5.11
CA LYS A 163 13.80 6.67 5.51
C LYS A 163 14.02 6.08 6.91
N LEU A 164 15.09 5.32 7.07
CA LEU A 164 15.48 4.71 8.34
C LEU A 164 15.75 5.80 9.39
N GLY A 165 15.18 5.63 10.59
CA GLY A 165 15.28 6.62 11.66
C GLY A 165 14.38 7.85 11.47
N SER A 166 13.52 7.87 10.45
CA SER A 166 12.50 8.89 10.25
C SER A 166 11.09 8.29 10.24
N ASN A 167 10.16 9.03 10.84
CA ASN A 167 8.72 8.79 10.76
C ASN A 167 8.01 9.84 9.89
N SER A 168 8.76 10.77 9.28
CA SER A 168 8.18 11.83 8.47
C SER A 168 8.83 11.99 7.12
N ALA A 169 9.85 11.20 6.77
CA ALA A 169 10.52 11.29 5.48
C ALA A 169 10.54 9.92 4.80
N PHE A 170 10.29 9.90 3.50
CA PHE A 170 10.22 8.69 2.69
C PHE A 170 10.68 8.95 1.26
N TYR A 171 11.13 7.90 0.60
CA TYR A 171 11.68 7.91 -0.74
C TYR A 171 10.66 7.43 -1.76
N GLN A 172 10.80 7.89 -3.00
CA GLN A 172 9.96 7.49 -4.11
C GLN A 172 10.81 7.06 -5.30
N GLY A 173 10.33 6.04 -6.00
CA GLY A 173 10.81 5.59 -7.29
C GLY A 173 9.65 5.28 -8.22
N ALA A 174 9.96 5.02 -9.48
CA ALA A 174 8.98 4.66 -10.48
C ALA A 174 9.50 3.56 -11.41
N TRP A 175 8.57 2.84 -12.04
CA TRP A 175 8.88 1.86 -13.06
C TRP A 175 9.47 2.54 -14.31
N ASN A 176 10.60 2.03 -14.80
CA ASN A 176 11.27 2.56 -15.99
C ASN A 176 11.14 1.68 -17.25
N GLY A 177 10.27 0.66 -17.21
CA GLY A 177 10.15 -0.35 -18.26
C GLY A 177 10.94 -1.63 -17.99
N SER A 178 11.84 -1.63 -17.00
CA SER A 178 12.66 -2.81 -16.65
C SER A 178 12.87 -3.03 -15.15
N LYS A 179 12.81 -1.97 -14.37
CA LYS A 179 13.01 -1.97 -12.92
C LYS A 179 12.30 -0.78 -12.28
N TYR A 180 12.03 -0.87 -10.98
CA TYR A 180 11.69 0.31 -10.19
C TYR A 180 12.97 1.05 -9.85
N GLU A 181 13.04 2.33 -10.20
CA GLU A 181 14.23 3.16 -10.05
C GLU A 181 13.94 4.41 -9.24
N TYR A 182 14.77 4.63 -8.22
CA TYR A 182 14.72 5.80 -7.36
C TYR A 182 14.79 7.11 -8.14
N GLY A 183 13.87 8.03 -7.88
CA GLY A 183 13.84 9.34 -8.53
C GLY A 183 13.58 9.33 -10.05
N TYR A 184 13.17 8.19 -10.63
CA TYR A 184 12.82 8.10 -12.05
C TYR A 184 11.42 8.66 -12.33
N GLY A 185 11.14 9.03 -13.59
CA GLY A 185 9.77 9.32 -14.05
C GLY A 185 9.08 10.46 -13.30
N GLY A 186 9.81 11.55 -13.04
CA GLY A 186 9.28 12.70 -12.29
C GLY A 186 9.06 12.44 -10.80
N SER A 187 9.58 11.32 -10.27
CA SER A 187 9.53 11.05 -8.82
C SER A 187 10.34 12.07 -8.03
N TYR A 188 9.78 12.50 -6.90
CA TYR A 188 10.51 13.23 -5.89
C TYR A 188 11.50 12.31 -5.21
N LYS A 189 12.72 12.81 -5.00
CA LYS A 189 13.76 12.02 -4.33
C LYS A 189 13.48 11.81 -2.86
N GLU A 190 12.80 12.73 -2.20
CA GLU A 190 12.39 12.63 -0.80
C GLU A 190 11.04 13.36 -0.67
N LEU A 191 10.13 12.75 0.07
CA LEU A 191 8.81 13.25 0.40
C LEU A 191 8.67 13.30 1.91
N THR A 192 7.78 14.17 2.40
CA THR A 192 7.58 14.37 3.83
C THR A 192 6.12 14.26 4.29
N LEU A 193 5.91 13.78 5.52
CA LEU A 193 4.63 13.82 6.22
C LEU A 193 4.58 15.01 7.17
N GLU A 194 3.47 15.72 7.14
CA GLU A 194 3.21 16.89 7.99
C GLU A 194 1.93 16.69 8.81
N ASP A 195 1.93 17.27 10.02
CA ASP A 195 0.80 17.26 10.95
C ASP A 195 0.27 15.85 11.31
N THR A 196 1.17 14.86 11.35
CA THR A 196 0.80 13.48 11.66
C THR A 196 0.16 13.35 13.04
N PRO A 197 -1.05 12.75 13.15
CA PRO A 197 -1.72 12.54 14.42
C PRO A 197 -0.87 11.72 15.40
N PRO A 198 -0.82 12.07 16.70
CA PRO A 198 -0.02 11.36 17.70
C PRO A 198 -0.37 9.89 17.88
N ASN A 199 -1.56 9.46 17.46
CA ASN A 199 -2.03 8.08 17.52
C ASN A 199 -1.73 7.29 16.23
N SER A 200 -0.87 7.78 15.34
CA SER A 200 -0.54 7.04 14.11
C SER A 200 0.50 5.95 14.36
N ASP A 201 0.23 4.76 13.84
CA ASP A 201 1.18 3.65 13.78
C ASP A 201 2.03 3.75 12.51
N PHE A 202 3.34 3.84 12.68
CA PHE A 202 4.31 3.92 11.59
C PHE A 202 4.86 2.55 11.18
N ALA A 203 4.35 1.44 11.73
CA ALA A 203 4.82 0.10 11.38
C ALA A 203 4.57 -0.27 9.90
N ASN A 204 3.55 0.34 9.27
CA ASN A 204 3.25 0.20 7.84
C ASN A 204 2.73 1.54 7.30
N MET A 205 2.70 1.67 5.98
CA MET A 205 2.05 2.78 5.29
C MET A 205 1.36 2.29 4.04
N GLU A 206 0.32 2.98 3.62
CA GLU A 206 -0.24 2.78 2.29
C GLU A 206 -0.35 4.09 1.53
N LEU A 207 0.02 4.06 0.25
CA LEU A 207 -0.21 5.18 -0.65
C LEU A 207 -1.16 4.76 -1.77
N LEU A 208 -1.96 5.72 -2.21
CA LEU A 208 -3.01 5.48 -3.19
C LEU A 208 -3.18 6.72 -4.06
N HIS A 209 -3.58 6.52 -5.31
CA HIS A 209 -4.04 7.59 -6.17
C HIS A 209 -5.46 7.26 -6.64
N ASP A 210 -6.39 8.16 -6.38
CA ASP A 210 -7.82 7.93 -6.70
C ASP A 210 -8.22 8.40 -8.11
N GLY A 211 -7.25 8.84 -8.92
CA GLY A 211 -7.45 9.48 -10.22
C GLY A 211 -7.48 11.02 -10.15
N SER A 212 -7.53 11.59 -8.95
CA SER A 212 -7.54 13.04 -8.71
C SER A 212 -6.47 13.48 -7.70
N GLN A 213 -6.27 12.72 -6.64
CA GLN A 213 -5.42 13.06 -5.51
C GLN A 213 -4.62 11.85 -5.04
N TYR A 214 -3.42 12.13 -4.54
CA TYR A 214 -2.60 11.15 -3.85
C TYR A 214 -2.91 11.19 -2.36
N HIS A 215 -3.11 10.01 -1.79
CA HIS A 215 -3.41 9.81 -0.39
C HIS A 215 -2.31 8.99 0.26
N PHE A 216 -2.09 9.25 1.54
CA PHE A 216 -1.17 8.52 2.40
C PHE A 216 -1.91 8.10 3.66
N TYR A 217 -1.74 6.85 4.05
CA TYR A 217 -2.51 6.23 5.12
C TYR A 217 -1.60 5.61 6.17
N LEU A 218 -1.95 5.80 7.44
CA LEU A 218 -1.38 5.10 8.59
C LEU A 218 -2.50 4.51 9.44
N GLN A 219 -2.31 3.33 9.99
CA GLN A 219 -3.24 2.79 10.97
C GLN A 219 -3.23 3.65 12.24
N ALA A 220 -4.37 3.78 12.91
CA ALA A 220 -4.44 4.39 14.24
C ALA A 220 -4.20 3.33 15.35
N LEU A 221 -3.46 3.73 16.39
CA LEU A 221 -3.14 2.94 17.60
C LEU A 221 -4.34 2.77 18.55
#